data_AF-A0A1W9WMV6-F1
#
_entry.id   AF-A0A1W9WMV6-F1
#
_cell.length_a   1.000
_cell.length_b   1.000
_cell.length_c   1.000
_cell.angle_alpha   90.00
_cell.angle_beta   90.00
_cell.angle_gamma   90.00
#
_symmetry.space_group_name_H-M   'P 1'
#
loop_
_entity.id
_entity.type
_entity.pdbx_description
1 polymer ?
#
loop_
_entity_poly.entity_id
_entity_poly.type
_entity_poly.pdbx_seq_one_letter_code
_entity_poly.pdbx_strand_id
1 'polypeptide(L)'
;MNMKNSDHEKLGKYPCPQGLYNGRYEHDNCGVGFVANIDGRKDHAVIQNGLRILRNLMHRGAVGGDQTTGDGAGILFQLPDLFFKKVCRDLSITLPPVGQYGVGMVFLPHEPEAREKWIREIEAAIAVEDLKPLGWRDVPVNDTVIAGQAKAMQPWISQCFVDGGNLQGAALERKLYRLRKAIEKRAMASGGAENPCYLPSLSCRTIVYKGLFTATQLAGFYEDLKDPEMISAMAVVHQRYSTNTFPSWELAQPFRYLAHNGEINTLRGNLNLIRAREQSLESELLGVDIHNLTPIIDDRGSDSACLDNALELLTSAGRSLSHAMLMLIPEAWGVKYPMGPDQRGFFEYHAGLMEPWDGPAAVAFSDGSQVGALLDRNGLRPARYTITRQGVIAFGSEAGVLEFAPEDVVEKGALGPGQMILVDFEKKRVLKNGEIKTLNARRQPYRRWADENRITLRGFYGEVASIKPDLARLPFLQKLFGYTREDLQM
;
A
#
# COMPACT_ATOMS: atom_id res chain seq x y z
N MET A 1 20.92 -35.22 35.30
CA MET A 1 20.65 -33.78 35.50
C MET A 1 20.17 -33.24 34.16
N ASN A 2 18.85 -33.04 34.03
CA ASN A 2 18.20 -32.59 32.81
C ASN A 2 18.40 -31.08 32.64
N MET A 3 19.04 -30.64 31.56
CA MET A 3 18.86 -29.28 31.03
C MET A 3 18.01 -29.38 29.78
N LYS A 4 16.71 -29.08 29.94
CA LYS A 4 15.81 -28.70 28.85
C LYS A 4 16.27 -27.31 28.37
N ASN A 5 16.82 -27.22 27.15
CA ASN A 5 16.79 -25.97 26.40
C ASN A 5 15.60 -26.05 25.45
N SER A 6 14.57 -25.27 25.79
CA SER A 6 13.38 -25.05 25.00
C SER A 6 13.70 -24.07 23.86
N ASP A 7 14.12 -24.60 22.71
CA ASP A 7 14.13 -23.86 21.45
C ASP A 7 12.74 -23.98 20.81
N HIS A 8 11.77 -23.21 21.32
CA HIS A 8 10.53 -22.95 20.59
C HIS A 8 10.72 -21.73 19.67
N GLU A 9 10.83 -22.05 18.38
CA GLU A 9 10.33 -21.36 17.19
C GLU A 9 9.96 -19.87 17.31
N LYS A 10 10.76 -19.01 16.65
CA LYS A 10 10.38 -17.65 16.27
C LYS A 10 9.91 -17.64 14.81
N LEU A 11 8.73 -18.18 14.55
CA LEU A 11 8.07 -18.14 13.23
C LEU A 11 7.27 -16.82 13.13
N GLY A 12 7.55 -16.00 12.12
CA GLY A 12 6.74 -14.81 11.77
C GLY A 12 7.34 -13.41 12.02
N LYS A 13 8.66 -13.26 12.24
CA LYS A 13 9.33 -11.95 12.43
C LYS A 13 10.39 -11.69 11.37
N TYR A 14 10.67 -10.42 11.07
CA TYR A 14 12.02 -10.05 10.65
C TYR A 14 12.97 -10.42 11.80
N PRO A 15 13.99 -11.26 11.57
CA PRO A 15 15.06 -11.43 12.55
C PRO A 15 15.63 -10.05 12.87
N CYS A 16 15.95 -9.81 14.13
CA CYS A 16 16.90 -8.74 14.43
C CYS A 16 18.16 -8.96 13.57
N PRO A 17 18.82 -7.91 13.06
CA PRO A 17 20.01 -8.07 12.23
C PRO A 17 20.99 -9.06 12.89
N GLN A 18 21.26 -10.17 12.20
CA GLN A 18 22.09 -11.25 12.71
C GLN A 18 23.13 -11.63 11.66
N GLY A 19 24.41 -11.45 12.00
CA GLY A 19 25.49 -11.61 11.03
C GLY A 19 25.41 -10.59 9.89
N LEU A 20 25.43 -11.06 8.64
CA LEU A 20 25.30 -10.22 7.44
C LEU A 20 23.84 -9.94 7.05
N TYR A 21 22.86 -10.61 7.68
CA TYR A 21 21.44 -10.39 7.38
C TYR A 21 20.95 -9.07 7.96
N ASN A 22 20.38 -8.23 7.10
CA ASN A 22 19.67 -7.01 7.46
C ASN A 22 18.45 -6.89 6.54
N GLY A 23 17.24 -6.87 7.10
CA GLY A 23 15.98 -6.77 6.33
C GLY A 23 15.85 -5.51 5.47
N ARG A 24 16.83 -4.58 5.54
CA ARG A 24 16.95 -3.40 4.68
C ARG A 24 17.54 -3.66 3.28
N TYR A 25 18.03 -4.87 3.00
CA TYR A 25 18.63 -5.24 1.71
C TYR A 25 17.80 -6.32 0.97
N GLU A 26 16.48 -6.28 1.10
CA GLU A 26 15.59 -7.24 0.47
C GLU A 26 15.24 -6.83 -0.96
N HIS A 27 15.21 -7.80 -1.88
CA HIS A 27 14.90 -7.59 -3.29
C HIS A 27 13.69 -8.42 -3.70
N ASP A 28 12.62 -7.75 -4.15
CA ASP A 28 11.38 -8.38 -4.57
C ASP A 28 11.21 -8.29 -6.10
N ASN A 29 10.75 -9.38 -6.73
CA ASN A 29 10.44 -9.44 -8.16
C ASN A 29 8.98 -9.88 -8.35
N CYS A 30 8.04 -9.03 -7.95
CA CYS A 30 6.63 -9.39 -7.79
C CYS A 30 5.81 -9.37 -9.10
N GLY A 31 4.62 -9.95 -9.04
CA GLY A 31 3.55 -9.74 -10.02
C GLY A 31 2.51 -8.75 -9.46
N VAL A 32 2.19 -7.69 -10.20
CA VAL A 32 1.12 -6.74 -9.84
C VAL A 32 0.18 -6.56 -11.02
N GLY A 33 -1.11 -6.43 -10.75
CA GLY A 33 -2.10 -6.17 -11.80
C GLY A 33 -3.42 -5.67 -11.25
N PHE A 34 -4.27 -5.16 -12.15
CA PHE A 34 -5.66 -4.90 -11.84
C PHE A 34 -6.55 -5.16 -13.05
N VAL A 35 -7.84 -5.40 -12.80
CA VAL A 35 -8.89 -5.44 -13.81
C VAL A 35 -10.04 -4.57 -13.35
N ALA A 36 -10.68 -3.86 -14.27
CA ALA A 36 -11.85 -3.06 -13.95
C ALA A 36 -12.83 -2.91 -15.11
N ASN A 37 -14.12 -2.82 -14.78
CA ASN A 37 -15.17 -2.38 -15.68
C ASN A 37 -15.22 -0.84 -15.63
N ILE A 38 -14.89 -0.18 -16.73
CA ILE A 38 -14.75 1.28 -16.84
C ILE A 38 -16.05 2.01 -16.51
N ASP A 39 -17.20 1.39 -16.79
CA ASP A 39 -18.54 1.92 -16.51
C ASP A 39 -18.98 1.82 -15.04
N GLY A 40 -18.17 1.14 -14.20
CA GLY A 40 -18.48 0.88 -12.79
C GLY A 40 -19.44 -0.30 -12.57
N ARG A 41 -19.77 -1.08 -13.61
CA ARG A 41 -20.62 -2.27 -13.47
C ARG A 41 -19.94 -3.29 -12.56
N LYS A 42 -20.61 -3.71 -11.49
CA LYS A 42 -20.14 -4.75 -10.60
C LYS A 42 -20.49 -6.13 -11.16
N ASP A 43 -19.50 -7.00 -11.26
CA ASP A 43 -19.67 -8.35 -11.80
C ASP A 43 -18.71 -9.31 -11.09
N HIS A 44 -19.11 -10.56 -10.89
CA HIS A 44 -18.25 -11.60 -10.37
C HIS A 44 -17.12 -11.95 -11.35
N ALA A 45 -17.36 -11.75 -12.66
CA ALA A 45 -16.34 -11.91 -13.68
C ALA A 45 -15.09 -11.04 -13.43
N VAL A 46 -15.23 -9.90 -12.75
CA VAL A 46 -14.08 -9.05 -12.37
C VAL A 46 -13.21 -9.74 -11.32
N ILE A 47 -13.81 -10.40 -10.33
CA ILE A 47 -13.08 -11.17 -9.31
C ILE A 47 -12.38 -12.36 -9.97
N GLN A 48 -13.09 -13.11 -10.82
CA GLN A 48 -12.51 -14.23 -11.56
C GLN A 48 -11.36 -13.81 -12.47
N ASN A 49 -11.49 -12.66 -13.15
CA ASN A 49 -10.44 -12.10 -13.96
C ASN A 49 -9.23 -11.65 -13.12
N GLY A 50 -9.45 -11.06 -11.94
CA GLY A 50 -8.37 -10.75 -11.00
C GLY A 50 -7.59 -12.00 -10.59
N LEU A 51 -8.29 -13.06 -10.18
CA LEU A 51 -7.68 -14.35 -9.83
C LEU A 51 -6.94 -14.99 -11.02
N ARG A 52 -7.46 -14.83 -12.24
CA ARG A 52 -6.79 -15.28 -13.46
C ARG A 52 -5.52 -14.48 -13.76
N ILE A 53 -5.52 -13.16 -13.57
CA ILE A 53 -4.31 -12.32 -13.65
C ILE A 53 -3.27 -12.83 -12.66
N LEU A 54 -3.67 -13.06 -11.40
CA LEU A 54 -2.78 -13.55 -10.36
C LEU A 54 -2.11 -14.87 -10.75
N ARG A 55 -2.90 -15.84 -11.24
CA ARG A 55 -2.40 -17.12 -11.75
C ARG A 55 -1.43 -16.94 -12.93
N ASN A 56 -1.75 -16.04 -13.85
CA ASN A 56 -0.93 -15.78 -15.03
C ASN A 56 0.37 -15.01 -14.70
N LEU A 57 0.49 -14.45 -13.50
CA LEU A 57 1.71 -13.82 -13.00
C LEU A 57 2.54 -14.78 -12.10
N MET A 58 2.10 -16.02 -11.92
CA MET A 58 2.73 -16.99 -11.01
C MET A 58 4.18 -17.32 -11.40
N HIS A 59 4.55 -17.27 -12.67
CA HIS A 59 5.94 -17.48 -13.11
C HIS A 59 6.90 -16.37 -12.64
N ARG A 60 6.38 -15.25 -12.14
CA ARG A 60 7.16 -14.24 -11.42
C ARG A 60 7.22 -14.48 -9.92
N GLY A 61 6.46 -15.42 -9.38
CA GLY A 61 6.47 -15.80 -7.97
C GLY A 61 7.51 -16.88 -7.67
N ALA A 62 8.05 -16.85 -6.45
CA ALA A 62 8.87 -17.93 -5.93
C ALA A 62 7.92 -18.92 -5.30
N VAL A 63 8.28 -20.19 -5.40
CA VAL A 63 7.73 -21.21 -4.52
C VAL A 63 8.81 -21.46 -3.47
N GLY A 64 8.43 -21.44 -2.19
CA GLY A 64 9.34 -21.69 -1.08
C GLY A 64 10.06 -23.04 -1.20
N GLY A 65 11.06 -23.27 -0.36
CA GLY A 65 11.87 -24.50 -0.39
C GLY A 65 11.06 -25.81 -0.25
N ASP A 66 9.84 -25.73 0.29
CA ASP A 66 8.90 -26.85 0.44
C ASP A 66 7.88 -26.99 -0.72
N GLN A 67 8.04 -26.22 -1.80
CA GLN A 67 7.19 -26.17 -3.00
C GLN A 67 5.69 -25.89 -2.73
N THR A 68 5.29 -25.60 -1.50
CA THR A 68 3.88 -25.46 -1.09
C THR A 68 3.61 -24.16 -0.36
N THR A 69 4.63 -23.55 0.24
CA THR A 69 4.58 -22.21 0.83
C THR A 69 4.89 -21.16 -0.25
N GLY A 70 3.91 -20.31 -0.57
CA GLY A 70 4.14 -19.12 -1.39
C GLY A 70 4.47 -17.89 -0.52
N ASP A 71 5.22 -16.94 -1.08
CA ASP A 71 5.69 -15.74 -0.35
C ASP A 71 4.58 -14.71 -0.05
N GLY A 72 3.37 -14.95 -0.57
CA GLY A 72 2.19 -14.16 -0.31
C GLY A 72 1.42 -13.81 -1.58
N ALA A 73 0.10 -13.95 -1.53
CA ALA A 73 -0.79 -13.54 -2.61
C ALA A 73 -2.05 -12.89 -2.04
N GLY A 74 -2.70 -12.06 -2.85
CA GLY A 74 -3.94 -11.44 -2.43
C GLY A 74 -4.68 -10.69 -3.53
N ILE A 75 -5.90 -10.28 -3.17
CA ILE A 75 -6.82 -9.53 -4.00
C ILE A 75 -7.51 -8.46 -3.15
N LEU A 76 -7.56 -7.24 -3.67
CA LEU A 76 -8.31 -6.11 -3.15
C LEU A 76 -9.44 -5.80 -4.13
N PHE A 77 -10.65 -5.63 -3.64
CA PHE A 77 -11.81 -5.29 -4.47
C PHE A 77 -12.84 -4.50 -3.66
N GLN A 78 -13.90 -4.02 -4.31
CA GLN A 78 -14.96 -3.27 -3.63
C GLN A 78 -15.77 -4.17 -2.71
N LEU A 79 -16.37 -3.63 -1.64
CA LEU A 79 -17.26 -4.40 -0.78
C LEU A 79 -18.44 -5.00 -1.58
N PRO A 80 -18.61 -6.34 -1.56
CA PRO A 80 -19.72 -7.04 -2.18
C PRO A 80 -20.95 -7.00 -1.26
N ASP A 81 -21.69 -5.89 -1.27
CA ASP A 81 -22.87 -5.66 -0.41
C ASP A 81 -23.92 -6.79 -0.48
N LEU A 82 -24.18 -7.33 -1.67
CA LEU A 82 -25.15 -8.43 -1.85
C LEU A 82 -24.71 -9.68 -1.08
N PHE A 83 -23.46 -10.11 -1.29
CA PHE A 83 -22.87 -11.23 -0.56
C PHE A 83 -22.90 -11.02 0.95
N PHE A 84 -22.48 -9.83 1.42
CA PHE A 84 -22.46 -9.56 2.86
C PHE A 84 -23.85 -9.58 3.48
N LYS A 85 -24.86 -9.01 2.81
CA LYS A 85 -26.26 -9.08 3.29
C LYS A 85 -26.78 -10.51 3.34
N LYS A 86 -26.38 -11.37 2.40
CA LYS A 86 -26.71 -12.81 2.42
C LYS A 86 -26.09 -13.49 3.63
N VAL A 87 -24.76 -13.45 3.80
CA VAL A 87 -24.07 -14.18 4.88
C VAL A 87 -24.33 -13.60 6.27
N CYS A 88 -24.57 -12.29 6.40
CA CYS A 88 -24.88 -11.67 7.68
C CYS A 88 -26.29 -12.01 8.17
N ARG A 89 -27.24 -12.26 7.26
CA ARG A 89 -28.60 -12.68 7.62
C ARG A 89 -28.59 -13.99 8.40
N ASP A 90 -27.77 -14.95 7.97
CA ASP A 90 -27.62 -16.25 8.62
C ASP A 90 -27.01 -16.14 10.03
N LEU A 91 -26.27 -15.06 10.28
CA LEU A 91 -25.65 -14.73 11.56
C LEU A 91 -26.49 -13.77 12.42
N SER A 92 -27.73 -13.45 12.02
CA SER A 92 -28.58 -12.45 12.68
C SER A 92 -27.97 -11.04 12.77
N ILE A 93 -27.06 -10.71 11.85
CA ILE A 93 -26.44 -9.38 11.73
C ILE A 93 -27.24 -8.58 10.69
N THR A 94 -27.80 -7.44 11.11
CA THR A 94 -28.50 -6.53 10.20
C THR A 94 -27.55 -5.45 9.71
N LEU A 95 -27.27 -5.44 8.41
CA LEU A 95 -26.40 -4.45 7.79
C LEU A 95 -27.20 -3.20 7.34
N PRO A 96 -26.72 -1.99 7.64
CA PRO A 96 -27.18 -0.75 7.02
C PRO A 96 -27.05 -0.77 5.48
N PRO A 97 -27.61 0.22 4.78
CA PRO A 97 -27.37 0.41 3.34
C PRO A 97 -25.88 0.48 2.99
N VAL A 98 -25.53 0.07 1.77
CA VAL A 98 -24.15 0.11 1.27
C VAL A 98 -23.54 1.50 1.45
N GLY A 99 -22.31 1.56 1.96
CA GLY A 99 -21.61 2.81 2.26
C GLY A 99 -21.97 3.47 3.59
N GLN A 100 -22.93 2.91 4.35
CA GLN A 100 -23.25 3.30 5.74
C GLN A 100 -22.71 2.30 6.78
N TYR A 101 -21.97 1.29 6.36
CA TYR A 101 -21.29 0.34 7.24
C TYR A 101 -19.88 0.07 6.75
N GLY A 102 -18.98 -0.24 7.69
CA GLY A 102 -17.62 -0.69 7.42
C GLY A 102 -17.48 -2.19 7.65
N VAL A 103 -16.54 -2.80 6.93
CA VAL A 103 -16.11 -4.18 7.15
C VAL A 103 -14.63 -4.18 7.44
N GLY A 104 -14.26 -4.75 8.60
CA GLY A 104 -12.88 -5.05 8.95
C GLY A 104 -12.58 -6.50 8.64
N MET A 105 -11.63 -6.75 7.74
CA MET A 105 -10.95 -8.05 7.69
C MET A 105 -9.94 -8.06 8.83
N VAL A 106 -9.96 -9.09 9.68
CA VAL A 106 -9.13 -9.16 10.89
C VAL A 106 -8.44 -10.51 10.98
N PHE A 107 -7.14 -10.48 11.14
CA PHE A 107 -6.32 -11.62 11.53
C PHE A 107 -6.16 -11.60 13.05
N LEU A 108 -6.59 -12.68 13.68
CA LEU A 108 -6.63 -12.86 15.13
C LEU A 108 -5.78 -14.08 15.52
N PRO A 109 -5.38 -14.19 16.78
CA PRO A 109 -4.84 -15.43 17.33
C PRO A 109 -5.75 -16.65 17.14
N HIS A 110 -5.14 -17.83 16.99
CA HIS A 110 -5.86 -19.10 17.03
C HIS A 110 -6.32 -19.48 18.44
N GLU A 111 -5.57 -19.08 19.47
CA GLU A 111 -5.91 -19.36 20.86
C GLU A 111 -7.24 -18.68 21.22
N PRO A 112 -8.28 -19.43 21.63
CA PRO A 112 -9.63 -18.88 21.84
C PRO A 112 -9.69 -17.73 22.84
N GLU A 113 -8.97 -17.80 23.96
CA GLU A 113 -8.97 -16.76 24.99
C GLU A 113 -8.32 -15.47 24.48
N ALA A 114 -7.19 -15.58 23.77
CA ALA A 114 -6.52 -14.44 23.16
C ALA A 114 -7.37 -13.82 22.05
N ARG A 115 -8.05 -14.64 21.25
CA ARG A 115 -8.99 -14.20 20.22
C ARG A 115 -10.15 -13.41 20.82
N GLU A 116 -10.79 -13.93 21.85
CA GLU A 116 -11.92 -13.27 22.51
C GLU A 116 -11.50 -11.97 23.22
N LYS A 117 -10.29 -11.94 23.80
CA LYS A 117 -9.69 -10.69 24.29
C LYS A 117 -9.58 -9.65 23.18
N TRP A 118 -9.05 -10.01 22.01
CA TRP A 118 -8.92 -9.08 20.89
C TRP A 118 -10.26 -8.60 20.33
N ILE A 119 -11.26 -9.49 20.25
CA ILE A 119 -12.62 -9.11 19.86
C ILE A 119 -13.15 -8.01 20.78
N ARG A 120 -13.03 -8.19 22.11
CA ARG A 120 -13.44 -7.17 23.10
C ARG A 120 -12.65 -5.86 22.98
N GLU A 121 -11.35 -5.94 22.72
CA GLU A 121 -10.52 -4.74 22.51
C GLU A 121 -10.94 -3.96 21.26
N ILE A 122 -11.27 -4.66 20.18
CA ILE A 122 -11.75 -4.05 18.94
C ILE A 122 -13.13 -3.42 19.16
N GLU A 123 -14.05 -4.10 19.84
CA GLU A 123 -15.36 -3.55 20.19
C GLU A 123 -15.25 -2.32 21.09
N ALA A 124 -14.33 -2.34 22.06
CA ALA A 124 -14.03 -1.18 22.90
C ALA A 124 -13.42 -0.02 22.07
N ALA A 125 -12.59 -0.31 21.07
CA ALA A 125 -12.06 0.72 20.16
C ALA A 125 -13.17 1.31 19.27
N ILE A 126 -14.09 0.48 18.78
CA ILE A 126 -15.27 0.90 18.01
C ILE A 126 -16.11 1.89 18.84
N ALA A 127 -16.38 1.57 20.10
CA ALA A 127 -17.16 2.42 20.99
C ALA A 127 -16.46 3.75 21.32
N VAL A 128 -15.13 3.77 21.51
CA VAL A 128 -14.34 5.00 21.73
C VAL A 128 -14.42 5.93 20.51
N GLU A 129 -14.58 5.36 19.32
CA GLU A 129 -14.78 6.12 18.10
C GLU A 129 -16.26 6.45 17.84
N ASP A 130 -17.17 6.37 18.82
CA ASP A 130 -18.60 6.67 18.62
C ASP A 130 -19.27 5.87 17.48
N LEU A 131 -18.69 4.72 17.13
CA LEU A 131 -19.25 3.77 16.17
C LEU A 131 -19.90 2.61 16.94
N LYS A 132 -20.70 1.79 16.24
CA LYS A 132 -21.38 0.64 16.85
C LYS A 132 -20.94 -0.68 16.20
N PRO A 133 -20.51 -1.69 16.96
CA PRO A 133 -20.29 -3.01 16.40
C PRO A 133 -21.63 -3.65 16.01
N LEU A 134 -21.71 -4.19 14.80
CA LEU A 134 -22.89 -4.89 14.29
C LEU A 134 -22.80 -6.40 14.51
N GLY A 135 -21.59 -6.95 14.50
CA GLY A 135 -21.32 -8.36 14.75
C GLY A 135 -20.04 -8.85 14.08
N TRP A 136 -19.78 -10.14 14.26
CA TRP A 136 -18.60 -10.83 13.75
C TRP A 136 -19.00 -12.01 12.87
N ARG A 137 -18.17 -12.28 11.86
CA ARG A 137 -18.29 -13.43 10.97
C ARG A 137 -16.95 -14.09 10.83
N ASP A 138 -16.85 -15.35 11.21
CA ASP A 138 -15.68 -16.14 10.85
C ASP A 138 -15.67 -16.41 9.34
N VAL A 139 -14.53 -16.15 8.71
CA VAL A 139 -14.39 -16.30 7.26
C VAL A 139 -14.24 -17.79 6.95
N PRO A 140 -15.09 -18.38 6.09
CA PRO A 140 -14.96 -19.79 5.73
C PRO A 140 -13.69 -19.98 4.91
N VAL A 141 -12.79 -20.83 5.44
CA VAL A 141 -11.51 -21.15 4.83
C VAL A 141 -11.34 -22.66 4.65
N ASN A 142 -10.63 -23.04 3.59
CA ASN A 142 -10.21 -24.41 3.36
C ASN A 142 -8.71 -24.55 3.64
N ASP A 143 -8.39 -24.96 4.87
CA ASP A 143 -7.02 -25.10 5.38
C ASP A 143 -6.27 -26.33 4.82
N THR A 144 -6.91 -27.14 3.98
CA THR A 144 -6.27 -28.28 3.29
C THR A 144 -5.44 -27.84 2.08
N VAL A 145 -5.66 -26.61 1.60
CA VAL A 145 -5.00 -26.02 0.42
C VAL A 145 -3.59 -25.51 0.74
N ILE A 146 -3.32 -25.22 2.03
CA ILE A 146 -2.04 -24.75 2.53
C ILE A 146 -1.39 -25.81 3.43
N ALA A 147 -0.06 -25.81 3.46
CA ALA A 147 0.74 -26.74 4.24
C ALA A 147 1.95 -26.03 4.86
N GLY A 148 2.74 -26.78 5.64
CA GLY A 148 4.04 -26.32 6.14
C GLY A 148 3.95 -25.02 6.94
N GLN A 149 4.84 -24.07 6.63
CA GLN A 149 4.95 -22.80 7.34
C GLN A 149 3.71 -21.91 7.15
N ALA A 150 3.11 -21.91 5.96
CA ALA A 150 1.90 -21.12 5.70
C ALA A 150 0.76 -21.52 6.65
N LYS A 151 0.57 -22.83 6.88
CA LYS A 151 -0.44 -23.37 7.80
C LYS A 151 -0.08 -23.12 9.27
N ALA A 152 1.18 -23.30 9.65
CA ALA A 152 1.63 -23.06 11.02
C ALA A 152 1.46 -21.60 11.47
N MET A 153 1.61 -20.66 10.54
CA MET A 153 1.45 -19.22 10.78
C MET A 153 0.05 -18.69 10.43
N GLN A 154 -0.87 -19.57 10.03
CA GLN A 154 -2.23 -19.16 9.68
C GLN A 154 -2.85 -18.42 10.88
N PRO A 155 -3.46 -17.24 10.69
CA PRO A 155 -4.24 -16.58 11.72
C PRO A 155 -5.69 -17.11 11.71
N TRP A 156 -6.40 -16.90 12.81
CA TRP A 156 -7.85 -16.97 12.78
C TRP A 156 -8.39 -15.78 12.01
N ILE A 157 -9.14 -16.03 10.93
CA ILE A 157 -9.59 -14.99 10.01
C ILE A 157 -11.07 -14.69 10.29
N SER A 158 -11.36 -13.47 10.71
CA SER A 158 -12.71 -13.02 11.02
C SER A 158 -12.99 -11.66 10.38
N GLN A 159 -14.27 -11.38 10.19
CA GLN A 159 -14.77 -10.11 9.69
C GLN A 159 -15.59 -9.42 10.78
N CYS A 160 -15.25 -8.18 11.12
CA CYS A 160 -16.07 -7.34 11.98
C CYS A 160 -16.89 -6.35 11.13
N PHE A 161 -18.16 -6.21 11.48
CA PHE A 161 -19.08 -5.26 10.84
C PHE A 161 -19.31 -4.08 11.77
N VAL A 162 -19.18 -2.87 11.24
CA VAL A 162 -19.27 -1.63 12.02
C VAL A 162 -20.31 -0.71 11.40
N ASP A 163 -21.27 -0.26 12.20
CA ASP A 163 -22.27 0.74 11.79
C ASP A 163 -21.59 2.10 11.68
N GLY A 164 -21.86 2.82 10.57
CA GLY A 164 -21.29 4.13 10.32
C GLY A 164 -21.91 5.27 11.12
N GLY A 165 -22.97 5.05 11.92
CA GLY A 165 -23.56 6.08 12.77
C GLY A 165 -24.07 7.29 11.98
N ASN A 166 -24.71 7.04 10.82
CA ASN A 166 -25.12 8.00 9.79
C ASN A 166 -23.99 8.57 8.91
N LEU A 167 -22.72 8.29 9.20
CA LEU A 167 -21.61 8.69 8.32
C LEU A 167 -21.60 7.86 7.05
N GLN A 168 -21.14 8.48 5.95
CA GLN A 168 -21.04 7.86 4.64
C GLN A 168 -19.79 8.31 3.89
N GLY A 169 -19.40 7.52 2.89
CA GLY A 169 -18.33 7.87 1.95
C GLY A 169 -17.04 8.25 2.66
N ALA A 170 -16.46 9.39 2.28
CA ALA A 170 -15.16 9.83 2.82
C ALA A 170 -15.18 10.12 4.33
N ALA A 171 -16.33 10.50 4.89
CA ALA A 171 -16.43 10.75 6.33
C ALA A 171 -16.37 9.43 7.13
N LEU A 172 -17.05 8.40 6.65
CA LEU A 172 -16.99 7.07 7.25
C LEU A 172 -15.60 6.43 7.06
N GLU A 173 -15.00 6.52 5.87
CA GLU A 173 -13.62 6.06 5.63
C GLU A 173 -12.61 6.68 6.61
N ARG A 174 -12.66 8.00 6.83
CA ARG A 174 -11.80 8.67 7.82
C ARG A 174 -11.99 8.14 9.23
N LYS A 175 -13.25 7.87 9.62
CA LYS A 175 -13.56 7.35 10.95
C LYS A 175 -13.07 5.92 11.15
N LEU A 176 -13.23 5.08 10.11
CA LEU A 176 -12.70 3.72 10.07
C LEU A 176 -11.15 3.70 10.05
N TYR A 177 -10.51 4.66 9.39
CA TYR A 177 -9.07 4.86 9.45
C TYR A 177 -8.59 5.16 10.89
N ARG A 178 -9.24 6.11 11.58
CA ARG A 178 -8.94 6.41 12.99
C ARG A 178 -9.10 5.18 13.89
N LEU A 179 -10.22 4.47 13.72
CA LEU A 179 -10.50 3.23 14.42
C LEU A 179 -9.40 2.19 14.21
N ARG A 180 -8.98 1.95 12.95
CA ARG A 180 -7.90 1.01 12.66
C ARG A 180 -6.59 1.42 13.32
N LYS A 181 -6.21 2.71 13.25
CA LYS A 181 -4.99 3.22 13.91
C LYS A 181 -5.05 3.06 15.43
N ALA A 182 -6.22 3.26 16.05
CA ALA A 182 -6.42 3.01 17.47
C ALA A 182 -6.23 1.53 17.83
N ILE A 183 -6.77 0.60 17.03
CA ILE A 183 -6.59 -0.85 17.22
C ILE A 183 -5.12 -1.24 17.04
N GLU A 184 -4.47 -0.78 15.98
CA GLU A 184 -3.04 -1.03 15.72
C GLU A 184 -2.15 -0.54 16.86
N LYS A 185 -2.46 0.62 17.44
CA LYS A 185 -1.75 1.16 18.60
C LYS A 185 -1.91 0.29 19.84
N ARG A 186 -3.10 -0.25 20.09
CA ARG A 186 -3.32 -1.21 21.18
C ARG A 186 -2.55 -2.50 20.94
N ALA A 187 -2.52 -3.01 19.71
CA ALA A 187 -1.73 -4.18 19.31
C ALA A 187 -0.22 -3.99 19.48
N MET A 188 0.29 -2.79 19.21
CA MET A 188 1.68 -2.44 19.49
C MET A 188 1.98 -2.41 21.00
N ALA A 189 1.08 -1.81 21.80
CA ALA A 189 1.26 -1.66 23.24
C ALA A 189 1.18 -2.98 24.02
N SER A 190 0.42 -3.97 23.53
CA SER A 190 0.22 -5.26 24.21
C SER A 190 1.41 -6.23 24.12
N GLY A 191 2.62 -5.74 23.78
CA GLY A 191 3.85 -6.53 23.79
C GLY A 191 4.12 -7.33 22.51
N GLY A 192 3.25 -7.24 21.49
CA GLY A 192 3.49 -7.58 20.07
C GLY A 192 4.07 -8.96 19.69
N ALA A 193 4.39 -9.85 20.63
CA ALA A 193 5.33 -10.94 20.34
C ALA A 193 4.73 -12.34 20.26
N GLU A 194 3.55 -12.58 20.84
CA GLU A 194 2.95 -13.93 20.91
C GLU A 194 1.51 -13.99 20.36
N ASN A 195 0.84 -12.86 20.13
CA ASN A 195 -0.60 -12.82 19.78
C ASN A 195 -1.02 -11.57 18.97
N PRO A 196 -0.51 -11.34 17.74
CA PRO A 196 -0.82 -10.11 17.00
C PRO A 196 -2.24 -10.12 16.43
N CYS A 197 -2.95 -9.01 16.61
CA CYS A 197 -4.11 -8.64 15.82
C CYS A 197 -3.65 -7.75 14.67
N TYR A 198 -4.00 -8.12 13.44
CA TYR A 198 -3.70 -7.34 12.24
C TYR A 198 -4.95 -7.14 11.38
N LEU A 199 -5.10 -5.95 10.79
CA LEU A 199 -6.23 -5.62 9.94
C LEU A 199 -5.74 -5.41 8.50
N PRO A 200 -5.91 -6.41 7.60
CA PRO A 200 -5.67 -6.23 6.17
C PRO A 200 -6.45 -5.06 5.57
N SER A 201 -7.69 -4.86 6.02
CA SER A 201 -8.55 -3.75 5.60
C SER A 201 -9.59 -3.44 6.67
N LEU A 202 -9.95 -2.17 6.84
CA LEU A 202 -11.13 -1.72 7.57
C LEU A 202 -11.71 -0.51 6.83
N SER A 203 -12.74 -0.75 6.02
CA SER A 203 -13.24 0.24 5.05
C SER A 203 -14.74 0.03 4.79
N CYS A 204 -15.43 1.07 4.32
CA CYS A 204 -16.80 1.01 3.80
C CYS A 204 -16.84 0.93 2.26
N ARG A 205 -15.68 0.80 1.61
CA ARG A 205 -15.53 0.77 0.15
C ARG A 205 -14.80 -0.47 -0.35
N THR A 206 -13.74 -0.89 0.31
CA THR A 206 -12.85 -1.96 -0.15
C THR A 206 -12.65 -3.05 0.90
N ILE A 207 -12.26 -4.24 0.43
CA ILE A 207 -11.83 -5.34 1.29
C ILE A 207 -10.65 -6.06 0.65
N VAL A 208 -9.78 -6.59 1.51
CA VAL A 208 -8.56 -7.31 1.12
C VAL A 208 -8.63 -8.76 1.58
N TYR A 209 -8.55 -9.69 0.63
CA TYR A 209 -8.37 -11.12 0.87
C TYR A 209 -6.93 -11.47 0.50
N LYS A 210 -6.10 -11.78 1.50
CA LYS A 210 -4.68 -12.06 1.31
C LYS A 210 -4.16 -13.10 2.29
N GLY A 211 -2.96 -13.59 2.06
CA GLY A 211 -2.29 -14.53 2.96
C GLY A 211 -1.07 -15.16 2.31
N LEU A 212 -0.49 -16.16 2.98
CA LEU A 212 0.67 -16.91 2.50
C LEU A 212 0.24 -17.99 1.52
N PHE A 213 0.05 -17.57 0.27
CA PHE A 213 -0.40 -18.40 -0.81
C PHE A 213 0.54 -18.30 -2.01
N THR A 214 0.60 -19.39 -2.77
CA THR A 214 0.86 -19.30 -4.20
C THR A 214 -0.38 -18.74 -4.91
N ALA A 215 -0.19 -18.20 -6.12
CA ALA A 215 -1.25 -17.56 -6.90
C ALA A 215 -2.51 -18.44 -7.08
N THR A 216 -2.35 -19.76 -7.19
CA THR A 216 -3.45 -20.71 -7.42
C THR A 216 -4.19 -21.10 -6.14
N GLN A 217 -3.54 -20.98 -4.97
CA GLN A 217 -4.12 -21.38 -3.69
C GLN A 217 -5.16 -20.39 -3.16
N LEU A 218 -5.05 -19.09 -3.49
CA LEU A 218 -5.93 -18.04 -2.95
C LEU A 218 -7.43 -18.35 -3.14
N ALA A 219 -7.83 -18.73 -4.35
CA ALA A 219 -9.21 -19.07 -4.68
C ALA A 219 -9.67 -20.41 -4.08
N GLY A 220 -8.72 -21.31 -3.80
CA GLY A 220 -8.98 -22.58 -3.14
C GLY A 220 -9.17 -22.43 -1.63
N PHE A 221 -8.41 -21.51 -1.00
CA PHE A 221 -8.41 -21.28 0.43
C PHE A 221 -9.61 -20.45 0.91
N TYR A 222 -9.93 -19.33 0.26
CA TYR A 222 -11.08 -18.50 0.63
C TYR A 222 -12.34 -18.94 -0.11
N GLU A 223 -13.25 -19.62 0.59
CA GLU A 223 -14.49 -20.14 0.01
C GLU A 223 -15.41 -19.02 -0.50
N ASP A 224 -15.37 -17.86 0.15
CA ASP A 224 -16.12 -16.66 -0.26
C ASP A 224 -15.91 -16.33 -1.74
N LEU A 225 -14.67 -16.40 -2.23
CA LEU A 225 -14.31 -15.98 -3.59
C LEU A 225 -14.97 -16.82 -4.70
N LYS A 226 -15.61 -17.94 -4.36
CA LYS A 226 -16.37 -18.79 -5.28
C LYS A 226 -17.85 -18.40 -5.37
N ASP A 227 -18.35 -17.58 -4.45
CA ASP A 227 -19.75 -17.18 -4.43
C ASP A 227 -20.05 -16.17 -5.55
N PRO A 228 -21.09 -16.39 -6.38
CA PRO A 228 -21.42 -15.50 -7.50
C PRO A 228 -21.88 -14.11 -7.05
N GLU A 229 -22.28 -13.91 -5.79
CA GLU A 229 -22.64 -12.60 -5.25
C GLU A 229 -21.41 -11.77 -4.83
N MET A 230 -20.21 -12.34 -4.87
CA MET A 230 -18.95 -11.61 -4.76
C MET A 230 -18.70 -10.79 -6.03
N ILE A 231 -19.40 -9.67 -6.14
CA ILE A 231 -19.34 -8.78 -7.29
C ILE A 231 -18.56 -7.50 -6.97
N SER A 232 -17.75 -7.05 -7.94
CA SER A 232 -17.00 -5.79 -7.84
C SER A 232 -16.83 -5.18 -9.23
N ALA A 233 -16.66 -3.85 -9.30
CA ALA A 233 -16.29 -3.18 -10.55
C ALA A 233 -14.77 -3.21 -10.81
N MET A 234 -13.97 -3.51 -9.78
CA MET A 234 -12.52 -3.64 -9.90
C MET A 234 -11.92 -4.72 -9.00
N ALA A 235 -10.76 -5.22 -9.38
CA ALA A 235 -9.91 -6.05 -8.55
C ALA A 235 -8.45 -5.69 -8.77
N VAL A 236 -7.71 -5.42 -7.70
CA VAL A 236 -6.25 -5.26 -7.67
C VAL A 236 -5.66 -6.54 -7.10
N VAL A 237 -4.66 -7.12 -7.75
CA VAL A 237 -4.02 -8.37 -7.33
C VAL A 237 -2.52 -8.22 -7.23
N HIS A 238 -1.95 -9.00 -6.32
CA HIS A 238 -0.51 -9.05 -6.13
C HIS A 238 -0.04 -10.46 -5.79
N GLN A 239 1.05 -10.87 -6.43
CA GLN A 239 1.85 -12.03 -6.05
C GLN A 239 3.22 -11.56 -5.60
N ARG A 240 3.57 -11.87 -4.35
CA ARG A 240 4.87 -11.56 -3.79
C ARG A 240 5.90 -12.59 -4.20
N TYR A 241 7.13 -12.12 -4.38
CA TYR A 241 8.36 -12.90 -4.51
C TYR A 241 9.36 -12.30 -3.53
N SER A 242 9.81 -13.06 -2.56
CA SER A 242 10.81 -12.63 -1.58
C SER A 242 11.98 -13.57 -1.55
N THR A 243 13.18 -13.07 -1.83
CA THR A 243 14.39 -13.91 -1.78
C THR A 243 14.86 -14.21 -0.36
N ASN A 244 14.40 -13.46 0.67
CA ASN A 244 15.06 -13.45 1.98
C ASN A 244 14.13 -13.22 3.20
N THR A 245 12.80 -13.13 3.05
CA THR A 245 11.91 -12.98 4.22
C THR A 245 11.49 -14.31 4.82
N PHE A 246 11.36 -14.33 6.14
CA PHE A 246 10.48 -15.29 6.80
C PHE A 246 9.04 -15.06 6.35
N PRO A 247 8.27 -16.12 6.02
CA PRO A 247 6.88 -15.96 5.61
C PRO A 247 6.10 -15.20 6.67
N SER A 248 5.23 -14.27 6.24
CA SER A 248 4.27 -13.59 7.11
C SER A 248 2.98 -13.28 6.36
N TRP A 249 1.84 -13.66 6.96
CA TRP A 249 0.50 -13.38 6.43
C TRP A 249 0.22 -11.89 6.31
N GLU A 250 0.76 -11.08 7.21
CA GLU A 250 0.55 -9.63 7.26
C GLU A 250 1.26 -8.91 6.11
N LEU A 251 2.43 -9.42 5.70
CA LEU A 251 3.27 -8.85 4.64
C LEU A 251 2.83 -9.21 3.23
N ALA A 252 1.91 -10.17 3.08
CA ALA A 252 1.23 -10.40 1.81
C ALA A 252 0.55 -9.11 1.34
N GLN A 253 0.43 -8.95 0.02
CA GLN A 253 -0.18 -7.80 -0.62
C GLN A 253 -1.42 -8.25 -1.42
N PRO A 254 -2.36 -7.35 -1.77
CA PRO A 254 -2.35 -5.89 -1.59
C PRO A 254 -2.36 -5.41 -0.13
N PHE A 255 -1.91 -4.17 0.08
CA PHE A 255 -2.18 -3.41 1.31
C PHE A 255 -3.54 -2.70 1.18
N ARG A 256 -3.79 -1.62 1.95
CA ARG A 256 -5.14 -1.04 2.09
C ARG A 256 -5.54 -0.25 0.86
N TYR A 257 -4.57 0.40 0.22
CA TYR A 257 -4.77 1.21 -0.98
C TYR A 257 -3.94 0.72 -2.16
N LEU A 258 -2.81 0.05 -1.94
CA LEU A 258 -1.88 -0.27 -3.02
C LEU A 258 -1.34 -1.70 -3.03
N ALA A 259 -0.90 -2.10 -4.21
CA ALA A 259 -0.02 -3.22 -4.48
C ALA A 259 1.23 -2.70 -5.20
N HIS A 260 2.40 -3.06 -4.72
CA HIS A 260 3.69 -2.55 -5.16
C HIS A 260 4.59 -3.68 -5.64
N ASN A 261 4.97 -3.61 -6.91
CA ASN A 261 6.06 -4.39 -7.47
C ASN A 261 7.30 -3.50 -7.56
N GLY A 262 8.26 -3.71 -6.68
CA GLY A 262 9.39 -2.82 -6.59
C GLY A 262 10.09 -2.83 -5.24
N GLU A 263 10.95 -1.83 -5.05
CA GLU A 263 11.67 -1.57 -3.82
C GLU A 263 11.81 -0.05 -3.64
N ILE A 264 11.54 0.47 -2.45
CA ILE A 264 11.75 1.89 -2.12
C ILE A 264 13.14 2.07 -1.50
N ASN A 265 14.12 2.41 -2.34
CA ASN A 265 15.52 2.56 -1.94
C ASN A 265 15.77 3.81 -1.07
N THR A 266 14.84 4.77 -1.04
CA THR A 266 14.93 5.97 -0.19
C THR A 266 14.24 5.81 1.17
N LEU A 267 13.74 4.62 1.51
CA LEU A 267 12.84 4.39 2.65
C LEU A 267 13.33 5.03 3.95
N ARG A 268 14.60 4.82 4.33
CA ARG A 268 15.14 5.36 5.59
C ARG A 268 15.01 6.89 5.69
N GLY A 269 15.25 7.59 4.58
CA GLY A 269 15.07 9.04 4.51
C GLY A 269 13.61 9.43 4.68
N ASN A 270 12.72 8.76 3.95
CA ASN A 270 11.28 9.01 3.98
C ASN A 270 10.70 8.79 5.38
N LEU A 271 11.09 7.69 6.06
CA LEU A 271 10.65 7.39 7.42
C LEU A 271 11.08 8.47 8.41
N ASN A 272 12.33 8.91 8.35
CA ASN A 272 12.85 9.95 9.24
C ASN A 272 12.13 11.29 9.02
N LEU A 273 11.87 11.65 7.77
CA LEU A 273 11.21 12.90 7.41
C LEU A 273 9.73 12.90 7.77
N ILE A 274 9.03 11.78 7.65
CA ILE A 274 7.65 11.66 8.17
C ILE A 274 7.64 11.77 9.68
N ARG A 275 8.51 11.04 10.40
CA ARG A 275 8.63 11.15 11.86
C ARG A 275 8.89 12.59 12.32
N ALA A 276 9.75 13.31 11.61
CA ALA A 276 10.02 14.72 11.90
C ALA A 276 8.79 15.63 11.73
N ARG A 277 7.84 15.24 10.87
CA ARG A 277 6.58 15.98 10.62
C ARG A 277 5.43 15.56 11.52
N GLU A 278 5.48 14.40 12.17
CA GLU A 278 4.38 13.86 13.00
C GLU A 278 3.92 14.83 14.09
N GLN A 279 4.84 15.60 14.68
CA GLN A 279 4.54 16.57 15.74
C GLN A 279 3.84 17.83 15.24
N SER A 280 4.00 18.17 13.96
CA SER A 280 3.41 19.37 13.34
C SER A 280 2.29 19.03 12.35
N LEU A 281 1.76 17.80 12.40
CA LEU A 281 0.64 17.40 11.57
C LEU A 281 -0.64 18.13 11.97
N GLU A 282 -1.24 18.80 10.99
CA GLU A 282 -2.54 19.47 11.13
C GLU A 282 -3.44 19.11 9.94
N SER A 283 -4.72 18.91 10.20
CA SER A 283 -5.74 18.70 9.17
C SER A 283 -7.11 19.06 9.68
N GLU A 284 -7.83 19.90 8.94
CA GLU A 284 -9.24 20.23 9.25
C GLU A 284 -10.14 18.98 9.24
N LEU A 285 -9.84 18.00 8.38
CA LEU A 285 -10.67 16.79 8.21
C LEU A 285 -10.38 15.70 9.24
N LEU A 286 -9.16 15.64 9.77
CA LEU A 286 -8.78 14.67 10.82
C LEU A 286 -8.89 15.28 12.23
N GLY A 287 -9.03 16.60 12.32
CA GLY A 287 -9.27 17.33 13.55
C GLY A 287 -8.06 17.37 14.49
N VAL A 288 -8.31 17.86 15.71
CA VAL A 288 -7.30 18.03 16.77
C VAL A 288 -6.67 16.71 17.22
N ASP A 289 -7.40 15.62 17.06
CA ASP A 289 -6.97 14.28 17.45
C ASP A 289 -6.08 13.59 16.41
N ILE A 290 -5.60 14.30 15.38
CA ILE A 290 -4.69 13.76 14.35
C ILE A 290 -3.44 13.13 14.99
N HIS A 291 -2.99 13.63 16.13
CA HIS A 291 -1.86 13.06 16.87
C HIS A 291 -2.14 11.65 17.43
N ASN A 292 -3.41 11.26 17.60
CA ASN A 292 -3.76 9.88 17.98
C ASN A 292 -3.43 8.86 16.88
N LEU A 293 -3.23 9.31 15.64
CA LEU A 293 -2.80 8.47 14.52
C LEU A 293 -1.31 8.10 14.59
N THR A 294 -0.53 8.77 15.44
CA THR A 294 0.91 8.52 15.57
C THR A 294 1.21 7.22 16.37
N PRO A 295 2.22 6.43 15.94
CA PRO A 295 3.05 6.62 14.75
C PRO A 295 2.26 6.37 13.45
N ILE A 296 2.45 7.25 12.46
CA ILE A 296 1.74 7.17 11.18
C ILE A 296 2.16 5.89 10.44
N ILE A 297 3.47 5.67 10.37
CA ILE A 297 4.08 4.51 9.74
C ILE A 297 4.48 3.50 10.80
N ASP A 298 4.06 2.26 10.63
CA ASP A 298 4.58 1.12 11.39
C ASP A 298 5.94 0.70 10.81
N ASP A 299 7.01 0.88 11.58
CA ASP A 299 8.37 0.59 11.14
C ASP A 299 8.73 -0.89 11.11
N ARG A 300 7.80 -1.75 11.53
CA ARG A 300 7.87 -3.21 11.39
C ARG A 300 7.36 -3.69 10.03
N GLY A 301 6.65 -2.83 9.29
CA GLY A 301 6.13 -3.13 7.96
C GLY A 301 7.22 -3.16 6.89
N SER A 302 6.90 -3.74 5.73
CA SER A 302 7.75 -3.60 4.54
C SER A 302 7.76 -2.15 4.02
N ASP A 303 8.69 -1.85 3.13
CA ASP A 303 8.77 -0.58 2.40
C ASP A 303 7.43 -0.18 1.74
N SER A 304 6.74 -1.18 1.20
CA SER A 304 5.47 -1.12 0.50
C SER A 304 4.32 -0.85 1.47
N ALA A 305 4.36 -1.44 2.67
CA ALA A 305 3.40 -1.13 3.73
C ALA A 305 3.58 0.30 4.24
N CYS A 306 4.83 0.77 4.34
CA CYS A 306 5.15 2.14 4.73
C CYS A 306 4.61 3.15 3.70
N LEU A 307 4.76 2.85 2.42
CA LEU A 307 4.21 3.67 1.33
C LEU A 307 2.67 3.72 1.39
N ASP A 308 2.03 2.59 1.65
CA ASP A 308 0.57 2.49 1.81
C ASP A 308 0.07 3.35 2.98
N ASN A 309 0.77 3.34 4.12
CA ASN A 309 0.44 4.19 5.28
C ASN A 309 0.56 5.69 4.96
N ALA A 310 1.60 6.08 4.22
CA ALA A 310 1.78 7.47 3.80
C ALA A 310 0.68 7.89 2.81
N LEU A 311 0.32 7.02 1.86
CA LEU A 311 -0.76 7.26 0.91
C LEU A 311 -2.10 7.44 1.63
N GLU A 312 -2.42 6.54 2.56
CA GLU A 312 -3.66 6.56 3.33
C GLU A 312 -3.80 7.81 4.22
N LEU A 313 -2.71 8.29 4.83
CA LEU A 313 -2.73 9.56 5.57
C LEU A 313 -3.09 10.72 4.62
N LEU A 314 -2.42 10.81 3.47
CA LEU A 314 -2.64 11.90 2.52
C LEU A 314 -4.06 11.90 1.95
N THR A 315 -4.61 10.74 1.62
CA THR A 315 -5.97 10.60 1.10
C THR A 315 -7.01 10.87 2.18
N SER A 316 -6.81 10.33 3.39
CA SER A 316 -7.69 10.58 4.55
C SER A 316 -7.69 12.06 4.95
N ALA A 317 -6.57 12.75 4.80
CA ALA A 317 -6.46 14.20 5.01
C ALA A 317 -7.05 15.05 3.87
N GLY A 318 -7.67 14.45 2.84
CA GLY A 318 -8.47 15.14 1.82
C GLY A 318 -7.82 15.30 0.45
N ARG A 319 -6.62 14.77 0.22
CA ARG A 319 -6.02 14.76 -1.13
C ARG A 319 -6.70 13.69 -1.98
N SER A 320 -6.88 13.98 -3.27
CA SER A 320 -7.34 12.93 -4.20
C SER A 320 -6.28 11.83 -4.31
N LEU A 321 -6.70 10.61 -4.66
CA LEU A 321 -5.80 9.46 -4.81
C LEU A 321 -4.64 9.76 -5.77
N SER A 322 -4.95 10.34 -6.94
CA SER A 322 -3.92 10.75 -7.92
C SER A 322 -2.99 11.86 -7.41
N HIS A 323 -3.49 12.80 -6.61
CA HIS A 323 -2.68 13.86 -6.02
C HIS A 323 -1.68 13.27 -5.02
N ALA A 324 -2.14 12.42 -4.10
CA ALA A 324 -1.30 11.78 -3.10
C ALA A 324 -0.22 10.90 -3.76
N MET A 325 -0.57 10.12 -4.78
CA MET A 325 0.39 9.33 -5.55
C MET A 325 1.44 10.20 -6.27
N LEU A 326 1.04 11.31 -6.89
CA LEU A 326 1.98 12.24 -7.54
C LEU A 326 2.87 12.99 -6.54
N MET A 327 2.47 13.11 -5.27
CA MET A 327 3.32 13.64 -4.21
C MET A 327 4.36 12.63 -3.73
N LEU A 328 3.95 11.37 -3.55
CA LEU A 328 4.82 10.31 -3.05
C LEU A 328 5.81 9.84 -4.12
N ILE A 329 5.32 9.61 -5.35
CA ILE A 329 6.11 9.11 -6.48
C ILE A 329 6.00 10.11 -7.65
N PRO A 330 6.63 11.29 -7.54
CA PRO A 330 6.59 12.31 -8.59
C PRO A 330 7.40 11.88 -9.81
N GLU A 331 6.95 12.29 -11.00
CA GLU A 331 7.75 12.13 -12.23
C GLU A 331 9.06 12.92 -12.16
N ALA A 332 10.02 12.59 -13.01
CA ALA A 332 11.21 13.40 -13.14
C ALA A 332 10.85 14.77 -13.76
N TRP A 333 11.23 15.86 -13.09
CA TRP A 333 10.90 17.23 -13.49
C TRP A 333 12.14 18.12 -13.41
N GLY A 334 12.13 19.24 -14.16
CA GLY A 334 13.25 20.19 -14.21
C GLY A 334 13.52 20.70 -15.62
N VAL A 335 14.67 21.36 -15.83
CA VAL A 335 15.02 21.99 -17.12
C VAL A 335 15.14 20.96 -18.25
N LYS A 336 15.60 19.74 -17.94
CA LYS A 336 15.79 18.66 -18.92
C LYS A 336 14.49 17.92 -19.30
N TYR A 337 13.39 18.16 -18.58
CA TYR A 337 12.14 17.45 -18.76
C TYR A 337 11.07 18.39 -19.33
N PRO A 338 10.62 18.19 -20.59
CA PRO A 338 9.61 19.03 -21.20
C PRO A 338 8.25 18.79 -20.52
N MET A 339 7.70 19.84 -19.90
CA MET A 339 6.39 19.80 -19.25
C MET A 339 5.76 21.18 -19.22
N GLY A 340 4.43 21.23 -19.12
CA GLY A 340 3.70 22.49 -18.99
C GLY A 340 4.10 23.25 -17.72
N PRO A 341 4.06 24.60 -17.74
CA PRO A 341 4.53 25.40 -16.62
C PRO A 341 3.74 25.15 -15.33
N ASP A 342 2.44 24.88 -15.43
CA ASP A 342 1.61 24.55 -14.25
C ASP A 342 1.99 23.18 -13.66
N GLN A 343 2.28 22.19 -14.52
CA GLN A 343 2.75 20.87 -14.06
C GLN A 343 4.11 21.00 -13.38
N ARG A 344 5.03 21.78 -13.96
CA ARG A 344 6.32 22.08 -13.32
C ARG A 344 6.14 22.74 -11.97
N GLY A 345 5.28 23.76 -11.90
CA GLY A 345 4.96 24.44 -10.64
C GLY A 345 4.34 23.51 -9.59
N PHE A 346 3.51 22.56 -10.01
CA PHE A 346 2.98 21.52 -9.13
C PHE A 346 4.09 20.66 -8.52
N PHE A 347 4.99 20.10 -9.33
CA PHE A 347 6.06 19.25 -8.79
C PHE A 347 7.07 20.03 -7.96
N GLU A 348 7.40 21.25 -8.39
CA GLU A 348 8.29 22.13 -7.65
C GLU A 348 7.72 22.49 -6.27
N TYR A 349 6.44 22.86 -6.20
CA TYR A 349 5.77 23.13 -4.94
C TYR A 349 5.82 21.93 -3.99
N HIS A 350 5.48 20.74 -4.49
CA HIS A 350 5.40 19.55 -3.64
C HIS A 350 6.77 18.98 -3.28
N ALA A 351 7.83 19.24 -4.06
CA ALA A 351 9.19 18.84 -3.72
C ALA A 351 9.72 19.52 -2.44
N GLY A 352 9.18 20.70 -2.09
CA GLY A 352 9.44 21.34 -0.80
C GLY A 352 8.67 20.74 0.39
N LEU A 353 7.66 19.91 0.13
CA LEU A 353 6.77 19.34 1.15
C LEU A 353 6.99 17.84 1.38
N MET A 354 7.21 17.08 0.31
CA MET A 354 7.33 15.63 0.32
C MET A 354 8.54 15.21 -0.52
N GLU A 355 9.45 14.50 0.13
CA GLU A 355 10.55 13.80 -0.54
C GLU A 355 10.01 12.64 -1.40
N PRO A 356 10.61 12.38 -2.57
CA PRO A 356 10.22 11.24 -3.38
C PRO A 356 10.48 9.90 -2.67
N TRP A 357 9.46 9.06 -2.66
CA TRP A 357 9.55 7.64 -2.37
C TRP A 357 10.08 6.94 -3.62
N ASP A 358 11.41 6.94 -3.75
CA ASP A 358 12.12 6.58 -4.96
C ASP A 358 12.66 5.16 -4.90
N GLY A 359 12.90 4.60 -6.08
CA GLY A 359 13.28 3.21 -6.31
C GLY A 359 12.45 2.59 -7.43
N PRO A 360 12.81 1.38 -7.91
CA PRO A 360 12.03 0.70 -8.94
C PRO A 360 10.62 0.46 -8.43
N ALA A 361 9.58 0.99 -9.08
CA ALA A 361 8.21 0.83 -8.60
C ALA A 361 7.20 0.77 -9.75
N ALA A 362 6.43 -0.32 -9.78
CA ALA A 362 5.14 -0.39 -10.46
C ALA A 362 4.05 -0.56 -9.39
N VAL A 363 3.22 0.46 -9.22
CA VAL A 363 2.19 0.49 -8.18
C VAL A 363 0.82 0.43 -8.84
N ALA A 364 0.00 -0.56 -8.47
CA ALA A 364 -1.44 -0.54 -8.70
C ALA A 364 -2.12 -0.06 -7.42
N PHE A 365 -3.06 0.87 -7.51
CA PHE A 365 -3.66 1.50 -6.33
C PHE A 365 -5.15 1.78 -6.54
N SER A 366 -5.90 1.81 -5.44
CA SER A 366 -7.35 2.04 -5.44
C SER A 366 -7.85 2.48 -4.07
N ASP A 367 -8.86 3.35 -4.06
CA ASP A 367 -9.65 3.71 -2.87
C ASP A 367 -11.10 3.18 -2.93
N GLY A 368 -11.39 2.31 -3.92
CA GLY A 368 -12.72 1.78 -4.19
C GLY A 368 -13.56 2.64 -5.13
N SER A 369 -13.29 3.95 -5.22
CA SER A 369 -13.96 4.87 -6.16
C SER A 369 -13.18 5.08 -7.45
N GLN A 370 -11.87 4.85 -7.40
CA GLN A 370 -10.96 4.87 -8.53
C GLN A 370 -9.97 3.72 -8.41
N VAL A 371 -9.47 3.23 -9.54
CA VAL A 371 -8.35 2.28 -9.60
C VAL A 371 -7.37 2.72 -10.67
N GLY A 372 -6.08 2.64 -10.39
CA GLY A 372 -5.05 3.12 -11.30
C GLY A 372 -3.72 2.42 -11.13
N ALA A 373 -2.78 2.82 -11.98
CA ALA A 373 -1.39 2.43 -11.84
C ALA A 373 -0.45 3.59 -12.14
N LEU A 374 0.71 3.56 -11.50
CA LEU A 374 1.79 4.53 -11.66
C LEU A 374 3.15 3.82 -11.67
N LEU A 375 4.05 4.29 -12.53
CA LEU A 375 5.46 3.91 -12.52
C LEU A 375 6.33 4.95 -11.83
N ASP A 376 7.43 4.47 -11.26
CA ASP A 376 8.53 5.32 -10.78
C ASP A 376 9.07 6.23 -11.88
N ARG A 377 9.77 7.28 -11.45
CA ARG A 377 10.29 8.34 -12.33
C ARG A 377 11.24 7.86 -13.43
N ASN A 378 11.85 6.68 -13.29
CA ASN A 378 12.77 6.09 -14.24
C ASN A 378 12.13 4.94 -15.03
N GLY A 379 10.93 4.49 -14.65
CA GLY A 379 10.19 3.42 -15.32
C GLY A 379 10.92 2.08 -15.24
N LEU A 380 11.45 1.73 -14.06
CA LEU A 380 12.33 0.58 -13.87
C LEU A 380 11.59 -0.76 -13.81
N ARG A 381 10.25 -0.72 -13.74
CA ARG A 381 9.39 -1.90 -13.73
C ARG A 381 8.44 -1.88 -14.94
N PRO A 382 8.14 -3.05 -15.53
CA PRO A 382 7.21 -3.12 -16.66
C PRO A 382 5.77 -2.87 -16.20
N ALA A 383 5.00 -2.18 -17.04
CA ALA A 383 3.59 -1.90 -16.80
C ALA A 383 2.85 -1.80 -18.14
N ARG A 384 1.93 -2.74 -18.38
CA ARG A 384 1.17 -2.86 -19.62
C ARG A 384 -0.32 -2.84 -19.32
N TYR A 385 -1.11 -2.32 -20.25
CA TYR A 385 -2.56 -2.38 -20.16
C TYR A 385 -3.23 -2.67 -21.50
N THR A 386 -4.43 -3.24 -21.42
CA THR A 386 -5.33 -3.49 -22.55
C THR A 386 -6.71 -2.95 -22.19
N ILE A 387 -7.35 -2.25 -23.13
CA ILE A 387 -8.74 -1.78 -23.02
C ILE A 387 -9.57 -2.47 -24.11
N THR A 388 -10.74 -2.97 -23.73
CA THR A 388 -11.65 -3.67 -24.64
C THR A 388 -12.86 -2.84 -25.05
N ARG A 389 -13.55 -3.25 -26.12
CA ARG A 389 -14.80 -2.63 -26.63
C ARG A 389 -15.93 -2.72 -25.61
N GLN A 390 -15.92 -3.77 -24.79
CA GLN A 390 -16.89 -4.01 -23.72
C GLN A 390 -16.63 -3.13 -22.47
N GLY A 391 -15.63 -2.25 -22.52
CA GLY A 391 -15.31 -1.34 -21.43
C GLY A 391 -14.56 -2.01 -20.29
N VAL A 392 -13.78 -3.06 -20.55
CA VAL A 392 -12.88 -3.66 -19.56
C VAL A 392 -11.48 -3.12 -19.76
N ILE A 393 -10.83 -2.72 -18.66
CA ILE A 393 -9.38 -2.47 -18.64
C ILE A 393 -8.70 -3.59 -17.84
N ALA A 394 -7.61 -4.11 -18.38
CA ALA A 394 -6.71 -5.02 -17.69
C ALA A 394 -5.31 -4.43 -17.68
N PHE A 395 -4.70 -4.36 -16.51
CA PHE A 395 -3.34 -3.88 -16.28
C PHE A 395 -2.51 -4.98 -15.62
N GLY A 396 -1.24 -5.08 -15.99
CA GLY A 396 -0.31 -6.01 -15.37
C GLY A 396 1.14 -5.61 -15.57
N SER A 397 2.02 -6.22 -14.76
CA SER A 397 3.47 -6.16 -14.97
C SER A 397 3.92 -6.85 -16.27
N GLU A 398 3.03 -7.58 -16.94
CA GLU A 398 3.24 -8.17 -18.26
C GLU A 398 2.05 -7.91 -19.18
N ALA A 399 2.28 -8.02 -20.50
CA ALA A 399 1.19 -8.09 -21.46
C ALA A 399 0.60 -9.51 -21.47
N GLY A 400 -0.68 -9.65 -21.82
CA GLY A 400 -1.32 -10.96 -21.93
C GLY A 400 -1.75 -11.59 -20.61
N VAL A 401 -1.78 -10.81 -19.52
CA VAL A 401 -2.31 -11.29 -18.21
C VAL A 401 -3.77 -11.74 -18.28
N LEU A 402 -4.52 -11.26 -19.28
CA LEU A 402 -5.82 -11.77 -19.68
C LEU A 402 -5.86 -11.92 -21.20
N GLU A 403 -6.49 -12.98 -21.66
CA GLU A 403 -6.76 -13.22 -23.07
C GLU A 403 -8.06 -12.53 -23.47
N PHE A 404 -7.96 -11.72 -24.52
CA PHE A 404 -9.09 -11.05 -25.16
C PHE A 404 -9.04 -11.36 -26.65
N ALA A 405 -10.21 -11.51 -27.28
CA ALA A 405 -10.27 -11.67 -28.73
C ALA A 405 -9.66 -10.43 -29.42
N PRO A 406 -8.82 -10.58 -30.45
CA PRO A 406 -8.18 -9.45 -31.13
C PRO A 406 -9.16 -8.35 -31.57
N GLU A 407 -10.36 -8.73 -32.01
CA GLU A 407 -11.45 -7.85 -32.42
C GLU A 407 -12.04 -7.01 -31.28
N ASP A 408 -11.94 -7.50 -30.03
CA ASP A 408 -12.44 -6.83 -28.84
C ASP A 408 -11.46 -5.80 -28.29
N VAL A 409 -10.19 -5.84 -28.70
CA VAL A 409 -9.16 -4.92 -28.21
C VAL A 409 -9.29 -3.55 -28.88
N VAL A 410 -9.51 -2.51 -28.06
CA VAL A 410 -9.54 -1.11 -28.51
C VAL A 410 -8.16 -0.47 -28.39
N GLU A 411 -7.46 -0.72 -27.28
CA GLU A 411 -6.17 -0.10 -26.99
C GLU A 411 -5.25 -1.07 -26.28
N LYS A 412 -3.98 -1.13 -26.70
CA LYS A 412 -2.88 -1.74 -25.94
C LYS A 412 -1.84 -0.67 -25.68
N GLY A 413 -1.45 -0.49 -24.42
CA GLY A 413 -0.49 0.52 -24.03
C GLY A 413 0.51 0.04 -22.99
N ALA A 414 1.50 0.89 -22.74
CA ALA A 414 2.48 0.73 -21.69
C ALA A 414 2.61 2.04 -20.92
N LEU A 415 2.85 1.97 -19.63
CA LEU A 415 3.27 3.15 -18.87
C LEU A 415 4.77 3.33 -19.05
N GLY A 416 5.17 4.57 -19.34
CA GLY A 416 6.56 5.01 -19.31
C GLY A 416 6.97 5.60 -17.95
N PRO A 417 8.22 6.07 -17.84
CA PRO A 417 8.74 6.69 -16.62
C PRO A 417 7.82 7.80 -16.09
N GLY A 418 7.45 7.71 -14.80
CA GLY A 418 6.59 8.67 -14.11
C GLY A 418 5.16 8.79 -14.65
N GLN A 419 4.71 7.86 -15.50
CA GLN A 419 3.37 7.90 -16.08
C GLN A 419 2.32 7.26 -15.17
N MET A 420 1.10 7.80 -15.24
CA MET A 420 -0.08 7.30 -14.51
C MET A 420 -1.24 7.02 -15.46
N ILE A 421 -2.04 6.01 -15.13
CA ILE A 421 -3.37 5.75 -15.70
C ILE A 421 -4.37 5.55 -14.55
N LEU A 422 -5.60 6.04 -14.72
CA LEU A 422 -6.61 5.99 -13.66
C LEU A 422 -8.00 5.73 -14.28
N VAL A 423 -8.74 4.79 -13.74
CA VAL A 423 -10.17 4.62 -14.00
C VAL A 423 -10.95 5.32 -12.91
N ASP A 424 -11.86 6.20 -13.31
CA ASP A 424 -12.75 6.94 -12.44
C ASP A 424 -14.17 6.39 -12.63
N PHE A 425 -14.71 5.66 -11.66
CA PHE A 425 -16.02 4.99 -11.76
C PHE A 425 -17.19 5.98 -11.69
N GLU A 426 -16.97 7.14 -11.07
CA GLU A 426 -17.97 8.20 -11.04
C GLU A 426 -18.10 8.85 -12.44
N LYS A 427 -16.97 9.11 -13.09
CA LYS A 427 -16.93 9.67 -14.45
C LYS A 427 -17.04 8.63 -15.56
N LYS A 428 -17.01 7.34 -15.21
CA LYS A 428 -17.09 6.18 -16.10
C LYS A 428 -16.09 6.21 -17.24
N ARG A 429 -14.85 6.61 -16.95
CA ARG A 429 -13.82 6.77 -17.99
C ARG A 429 -12.40 6.56 -17.46
N VAL A 430 -11.50 6.32 -18.41
CA VAL A 430 -10.06 6.22 -18.17
C VAL A 430 -9.42 7.61 -18.36
N LEU A 431 -8.77 8.11 -17.32
CA LEU A 431 -7.91 9.28 -17.34
C LEU A 431 -6.47 8.84 -17.67
N LYS A 432 -5.83 9.56 -18.60
CA LYS A 432 -4.44 9.29 -19.02
C LYS A 432 -3.49 10.30 -18.39
N ASN A 433 -2.19 9.97 -18.40
CA ASN A 433 -1.10 10.71 -17.76
C ASN A 433 -1.21 12.24 -17.86
N GLY A 434 -1.31 12.79 -19.07
CA GLY A 434 -1.33 14.24 -19.28
C GLY A 434 -2.56 14.93 -18.67
N GLU A 435 -3.73 14.28 -18.77
CA GLU A 435 -4.97 14.79 -18.17
C GLU A 435 -4.88 14.76 -16.65
N ILE A 436 -4.45 13.63 -16.06
CA ILE A 436 -4.32 13.48 -14.60
C ILE A 436 -3.40 14.57 -14.03
N LYS A 437 -2.22 14.75 -14.61
CA LYS A 437 -1.25 15.74 -14.15
C LYS A 437 -1.76 17.17 -14.32
N THR A 438 -2.45 17.46 -15.43
CA THR A 438 -3.04 18.79 -15.65
C THR A 438 -4.15 19.09 -14.66
N LEU A 439 -5.04 18.13 -14.39
CA LEU A 439 -6.11 18.29 -13.40
C LEU A 439 -5.53 18.57 -12.02
N ASN A 440 -4.52 17.81 -11.59
CA ASN A 440 -3.87 18.00 -10.30
C ASN A 440 -3.11 19.34 -10.23
N ALA A 441 -2.36 19.69 -11.26
CA ALA A 441 -1.60 20.94 -11.33
C ALA A 441 -2.48 22.20 -11.32
N ARG A 442 -3.74 22.09 -11.74
CA ARG A 442 -4.71 23.20 -11.79
C ARG A 442 -5.63 23.27 -10.57
N ARG A 443 -5.49 22.37 -9.58
CA ARG A 443 -6.32 22.41 -8.35
C ARG A 443 -6.08 23.68 -7.53
N GLN A 444 -4.86 24.19 -7.54
CA GLN A 444 -4.41 25.37 -6.80
C GLN A 444 -3.36 26.11 -7.62
N PRO A 445 -3.06 27.38 -7.33
CA PRO A 445 -2.07 28.16 -8.08
C PRO A 445 -0.63 27.80 -7.67
N TYR A 446 -0.26 26.51 -7.74
CA TYR A 446 1.03 25.97 -7.27
C TYR A 446 2.23 26.67 -7.89
N ARG A 447 2.18 26.94 -9.20
CA ARG A 447 3.22 27.68 -9.91
C ARG A 447 3.45 29.05 -9.28
N ARG A 448 2.37 29.79 -9.02
CA ARG A 448 2.44 31.13 -8.41
C ARG A 448 3.03 31.03 -7.01
N TRP A 449 2.57 30.08 -6.19
CA TRP A 449 3.12 29.87 -4.86
C TRP A 449 4.61 29.53 -4.87
N ALA A 450 5.05 28.65 -5.77
CA ALA A 450 6.46 28.31 -5.93
C ALA A 450 7.28 29.53 -6.39
N ASP A 451 6.79 30.29 -7.37
CA ASP A 451 7.48 31.47 -7.90
C ASP A 451 7.58 32.60 -6.85
N GLU A 452 6.53 32.84 -6.06
CA GLU A 452 6.48 33.93 -5.06
C GLU A 452 7.24 33.61 -3.76
N ASN A 453 7.37 32.33 -3.38
CA ASN A 453 7.91 31.95 -2.06
C ASN A 453 9.28 31.27 -2.11
N ARG A 454 9.84 31.00 -3.29
CA ARG A 454 11.16 30.38 -3.44
C ARG A 454 12.28 31.42 -3.41
N ILE A 455 13.12 31.36 -2.39
CA ILE A 455 14.36 32.12 -2.34
C ILE A 455 15.48 31.32 -3.03
N THR A 456 15.94 31.78 -4.18
CA THR A 456 17.09 31.18 -4.87
C THR A 456 18.36 31.94 -4.48
N LEU A 457 19.23 31.30 -3.68
CA LEU A 457 20.55 31.84 -3.35
C LEU A 457 21.50 31.64 -4.54
N ARG A 458 21.70 32.70 -5.35
CA ARG A 458 22.66 32.71 -6.47
C ARG A 458 24.02 33.20 -5.98
N GLY A 459 25.10 32.70 -6.57
CA GLY A 459 26.44 33.27 -6.35
C GLY A 459 27.11 32.91 -5.02
N PHE A 460 26.55 31.98 -4.23
CA PHE A 460 27.12 31.59 -2.92
C PHE A 460 28.58 31.11 -3.00
N TYR A 461 29.00 30.55 -4.15
CA TYR A 461 30.38 30.13 -4.40
C TYR A 461 31.24 31.16 -5.17
N GLY A 462 30.63 32.23 -5.69
CA GLY A 462 31.32 33.27 -6.47
C GLY A 462 31.80 34.46 -5.63
N GLU A 463 31.17 34.70 -4.47
CA GLU A 463 31.49 35.83 -3.58
C GLU A 463 32.36 35.46 -2.37
N VAL A 464 32.73 34.18 -2.20
CA VAL A 464 33.68 33.80 -1.16
C VAL A 464 35.05 34.33 -1.58
N ALA A 465 35.47 35.43 -0.95
CA ALA A 465 36.82 35.97 -1.14
C ALA A 465 37.84 34.83 -0.99
N SER A 466 38.83 34.75 -1.89
CA SER A 466 39.86 33.73 -1.81
C SER A 466 40.53 33.80 -0.44
N ILE A 467 40.27 32.81 0.42
CA ILE A 467 40.99 32.69 1.69
C ILE A 467 42.42 32.36 1.30
N LYS A 468 43.38 33.24 1.62
CA LYS A 468 44.80 32.91 1.50
C LYS A 468 45.14 31.99 2.67
N PRO A 469 45.37 30.68 2.44
CA PRO A 469 45.70 29.79 3.54
C PRO A 469 47.05 30.19 4.12
N ASP A 470 47.19 30.09 5.44
CA ASP A 470 48.49 30.15 6.09
C ASP A 470 49.27 28.89 5.72
N LEU A 471 50.13 29.01 4.71
CA LEU A 471 50.94 27.91 4.19
C LEU A 471 51.90 27.33 5.22
N ALA A 472 52.27 28.09 6.26
CA ALA A 472 53.13 27.59 7.33
C ALA A 472 52.36 26.66 8.28
N ARG A 473 51.07 26.96 8.52
CA ARG A 473 50.20 26.17 9.40
C ARG A 473 49.47 25.04 8.66
N LEU A 474 49.38 25.11 7.33
CA LEU A 474 48.67 24.14 6.50
C LEU A 474 49.15 22.69 6.69
N PRO A 475 50.47 22.37 6.70
CA PRO A 475 50.94 20.99 6.92
C PRO A 475 50.55 20.43 8.30
N PHE A 476 50.52 21.29 9.33
CA PHE A 476 50.07 20.92 10.66
C PHE A 476 48.57 20.59 10.67
N LEU A 477 47.74 21.42 10.03
CA LEU A 477 46.29 21.17 9.93
C LEU A 477 45.98 19.93 9.09
N GLN A 478 46.67 19.76 7.97
CA GLN A 478 46.57 18.56 7.14
C GLN A 478 46.87 17.30 7.96
N LYS A 479 47.96 17.32 8.73
CA LYS A 479 48.31 16.20 9.61
C LYS A 479 47.30 16.00 10.75
N LEU A 480 46.79 17.08 11.34
CA LEU A 480 45.77 17.03 12.39
C LEU A 480 44.46 16.40 11.91
N PHE A 481 44.06 16.69 10.68
CA PHE A 481 42.85 16.14 10.04
C PHE A 481 43.11 14.88 9.21
N GLY A 482 44.33 14.33 9.27
CA GLY A 482 44.67 13.05 8.63
C GLY A 482 44.81 13.08 7.10
N TYR A 483 44.94 14.27 6.50
CA TYR A 483 45.25 14.38 5.07
C TYR A 483 46.63 13.77 4.78
N THR A 484 46.68 12.89 3.80
CA THR A 484 47.89 12.22 3.34
C THR A 484 48.40 12.85 2.05
N ARG A 485 49.59 12.42 1.60
CA ARG A 485 50.09 12.81 0.28
C ARG A 485 49.24 12.24 -0.86
N GLU A 486 48.67 11.05 -0.68
CA GLU A 486 47.79 10.44 -1.68
C GLU A 486 46.53 11.29 -1.85
N ASP A 487 45.90 11.75 -0.76
CA ASP A 487 44.73 12.65 -0.80
C ASP A 487 44.97 13.99 -1.51
N LEU A 488 46.24 14.42 -1.61
CA LEU A 488 46.61 15.71 -2.22
C LEU A 488 47.10 15.58 -3.67
N GLN A 489 47.50 14.38 -4.10
CA GLN A 489 48.15 14.14 -5.39
C GLN A 489 47.34 13.26 -6.35
N MET A 490 46.46 12.42 -5.83
CA MET A 490 45.49 11.61 -6.58
C MET A 490 44.09 12.18 -6.41
#